data_AF-A0A931PNW7-F1
#
_entry.id   AF-A0A931PNW7-F1
#
_cell.length_a   1.000
_cell.length_b   1.000
_cell.length_c   1.000
_cell.angle_alpha   90.00
_cell.angle_beta   90.00
_cell.angle_gamma   90.00
#
_symmetry.space_group_name_H-M   'P 1'
#
loop_
_entity.id
_entity.type
_entity.pdbx_description
1 polymer ?
#
loop_
_entity_poly.entity_id
_entity_poly.type
_entity_poly.pdbx_seq_one_letter_code
_entity_poly.pdbx_strand_id
1 'polypeptide(L)'
;MSDLWVVNPSGQRATGEWIDDTLRRRVEERGLRDRTPLAGRFPRQRVEVVRGAEPHETVNALFTGRGWTDGLPIVPPTLGRVDGMIAVTGQTADEVLGEVEPLRGVATIEKVAANAVMAGCRPEHFPVVLAAIGAMLEPAFNMRGVQTT
;
A
#
# COMPACT_ATOMS: atom_id res chain seq x y z
N MET A 1 13.34 -9.66 21.91
CA MET A 1 12.26 -9.51 20.92
C MET A 1 12.57 -8.28 20.11
N SER A 2 12.59 -8.40 18.78
CA SER A 2 12.86 -7.26 17.89
C SER A 2 11.53 -6.63 17.47
N ASP A 3 11.41 -5.31 17.62
CA ASP A 3 10.27 -4.54 17.12
C ASP A 3 10.44 -4.28 15.62
N LEU A 4 9.36 -4.43 14.84
CA LEU A 4 9.34 -4.15 13.41
C LEU A 4 8.42 -2.97 13.12
N TRP A 5 8.99 -1.91 12.58
CA TRP A 5 8.30 -0.65 12.28
C TRP A 5 7.98 -0.63 10.79
N VAL A 6 6.71 -0.78 10.42
CA VAL A 6 6.27 -0.86 9.03
C VAL A 6 5.45 0.35 8.63
N VAL A 7 5.69 0.86 7.43
CA VAL A 7 4.87 1.89 6.81
C VAL A 7 3.52 1.27 6.44
N ASN A 8 2.45 1.95 6.82
CA ASN A 8 1.09 1.57 6.48
C ASN A 8 0.86 1.79 4.97
N PRO A 9 0.55 0.74 4.18
CA PRO A 9 0.36 0.86 2.73
C PRO A 9 -1.04 1.37 2.33
N SER A 10 -1.99 1.43 3.28
CA SER A 10 -3.38 1.83 3.02
C SER A 10 -3.45 3.24 2.42
N GLY A 11 -4.24 3.39 1.36
CA GLY A 11 -4.47 4.67 0.71
C GLY A 11 -5.44 5.56 1.48
N GLN A 12 -5.34 6.87 1.25
CA GLN A 12 -6.30 7.87 1.69
C GLN A 12 -6.79 8.68 0.50
N ARG A 13 -8.06 9.09 0.52
CA ARG A 13 -8.57 10.10 -0.41
C ARG A 13 -7.98 11.47 -0.05
N ALA A 14 -8.09 12.44 -0.95
CA ALA A 14 -7.72 13.83 -0.67
C ALA A 14 -8.50 14.42 0.54
N THR A 15 -9.69 13.89 0.84
CA THR A 15 -10.51 14.23 2.02
C THR A 15 -9.99 13.65 3.33
N GLY A 16 -8.95 12.80 3.30
CA GLY A 16 -8.38 12.10 4.46
C GLY A 16 -9.06 10.78 4.81
N GLU A 17 -10.17 10.44 4.15
CA GLU A 17 -10.87 9.17 4.34
C GLU A 17 -10.01 7.99 3.89
N TRP A 18 -9.98 6.90 4.66
CA TRP A 18 -9.21 5.72 4.34
C TRP A 18 -9.91 4.84 3.30
N ILE A 19 -9.15 4.40 2.30
CA ILE A 19 -9.65 3.51 1.24
C ILE A 19 -10.15 2.18 1.83
N ASP A 20 -9.46 1.68 2.85
CA ASP A 20 -9.81 0.46 3.55
C ASP A 20 -11.16 0.47 4.26
N ASP A 21 -11.71 1.64 4.64
CA ASP A 21 -13.06 1.71 5.18
C ASP A 21 -14.11 1.39 4.10
N THR A 22 -13.85 1.80 2.86
CA THR A 22 -14.66 1.42 1.69
C THR A 22 -14.47 -0.06 1.36
N LEU A 23 -13.24 -0.58 1.41
CA LEU A 23 -12.95 -1.98 1.12
C LEU A 23 -13.58 -2.92 2.16
N ARG A 24 -13.56 -2.56 3.44
CA ARG A 24 -14.26 -3.30 4.50
C ARG A 24 -15.74 -3.46 4.18
N ARG A 25 -16.43 -2.38 3.79
CA ARG A 25 -17.85 -2.45 3.42
C ARG A 25 -18.08 -3.40 2.24
N ARG A 26 -17.21 -3.37 1.21
CA ARG A 26 -17.29 -4.30 0.07
C ARG A 26 -17.07 -5.76 0.47
N VAL A 27 -16.16 -6.02 1.40
CA VAL A 27 -15.94 -7.37 1.96
C VAL A 27 -17.21 -7.88 2.66
N GLU A 28 -17.91 -7.01 3.39
CA GLU A 28 -19.18 -7.33 4.05
C GLU A 28 -20.30 -7.60 3.04
N GLU A 29 -20.51 -6.68 2.10
CA GLU A 29 -21.52 -6.79 1.05
C GLU A 29 -21.36 -8.06 0.20
N ARG A 30 -20.12 -8.51 -0.01
CA ARG A 30 -19.81 -9.71 -0.81
C ARG A 30 -19.64 -10.98 0.01
N GLY A 31 -19.82 -10.95 1.33
CA GLY A 31 -19.66 -12.11 2.20
C GLY A 31 -18.23 -12.67 2.22
N LEU A 32 -17.21 -11.84 2.02
CA LEU A 32 -15.80 -12.26 1.88
C LEU A 32 -15.03 -12.29 3.22
N ARG A 33 -15.71 -12.21 4.36
CA ARG A 33 -15.08 -12.12 5.68
C ARG A 33 -14.17 -13.29 6.03
N ASP A 34 -14.47 -14.49 5.52
CA ASP A 34 -13.63 -15.68 5.75
C ASP A 34 -12.26 -15.54 5.07
N ARG A 35 -12.19 -14.80 3.96
CA ARG A 35 -10.94 -14.56 3.22
C ARG A 35 -10.14 -13.40 3.79
N THR A 36 -10.80 -12.33 4.21
CA THR A 36 -10.16 -11.10 4.70
C THR A 36 -10.75 -10.68 6.06
N PRO A 37 -10.54 -11.49 7.12
CA PRO A 37 -11.18 -11.30 8.42
C PRO A 37 -10.77 -10.00 9.15
N LEU A 38 -9.66 -9.38 8.73
CA LEU A 38 -9.13 -8.15 9.29
C LEU A 38 -9.34 -6.94 8.36
N ALA A 39 -10.18 -7.04 7.33
CA ALA A 39 -10.47 -5.91 6.45
C ALA A 39 -10.87 -4.66 7.25
N GLY A 40 -10.19 -3.53 7.00
CA GLY A 40 -10.41 -2.28 7.75
C GLY A 40 -9.93 -2.28 9.22
N ARG A 41 -9.30 -3.36 9.70
CA ARG A 41 -8.67 -3.45 11.04
C ARG A 41 -7.17 -3.21 10.95
N PHE A 42 -6.80 -1.94 10.99
CA PHE A 42 -5.41 -1.48 10.96
C PHE A 42 -5.29 -0.14 11.70
N PRO A 43 -4.08 0.23 12.15
CA PRO A 43 -3.86 1.54 12.75
C PRO A 43 -3.95 2.63 11.67
N ARG A 44 -4.81 3.63 11.87
CA ARG A 44 -5.00 4.79 10.97
C ARG A 44 -3.88 5.82 11.15
N GLN A 45 -2.65 5.34 11.10
CA GLN A 45 -1.42 6.08 11.30
C GLN A 45 -0.42 5.70 10.21
N ARG A 46 0.60 6.55 10.03
CA ARG A 46 1.67 6.33 9.05
C ARG A 46 2.44 5.03 9.31
N VAL A 47 2.69 4.69 10.58
CA VAL A 47 3.55 3.57 10.98
C VAL A 47 2.79 2.65 11.93
N GLU A 48 2.94 1.35 11.71
CA GLU A 48 2.51 0.29 12.63
C GLU A 48 3.74 -0.39 13.23
N VAL A 49 3.74 -0.57 14.55
CA VAL A 49 4.82 -1.27 15.25
C VAL A 49 4.35 -2.67 15.62
N VAL A 50 4.96 -3.67 15.01
CA VAL A 50 4.68 -5.08 15.26
C VAL A 50 5.76 -5.64 16.18
N ARG A 51 5.35 -6.18 17.32
CA ARG A 51 6.24 -6.71 18.36
C ARG A 51 6.03 -8.20 18.53
N GLY A 52 7.09 -8.93 18.86
CA GLY A 52 7.01 -10.36 19.16
C GLY A 52 8.32 -11.10 18.89
N ALA A 53 8.25 -12.43 18.99
CA ALA A 53 9.35 -13.32 18.61
C ALA A 53 9.55 -13.32 17.08
N GLU A 54 8.46 -13.42 16.32
CA GLU A 54 8.45 -13.53 14.85
C GLU A 54 7.68 -12.37 14.19
N PRO A 55 8.19 -11.12 14.25
CA PRO A 55 7.47 -9.96 13.76
C PRO A 55 7.26 -9.96 12.23
N HIS A 56 8.15 -10.60 11.47
CA HIS A 56 8.03 -10.75 10.01
C HIS A 56 6.84 -11.63 9.61
N GLU A 57 6.68 -12.79 10.27
CA GLU A 57 5.54 -13.68 10.07
C GLU A 57 4.25 -13.00 10.53
N THR A 58 4.30 -12.29 11.66
CA THR A 58 3.16 -11.54 12.19
C THR A 58 2.67 -10.47 11.21
N VAL A 59 3.58 -9.69 10.60
CA VAL A 59 3.22 -8.70 9.56
C VAL A 59 2.55 -9.39 8.37
N ASN A 60 3.10 -10.50 7.90
CA ASN A 60 2.52 -11.25 6.78
C ASN A 60 1.10 -11.74 7.10
N ALA A 61 0.89 -12.33 8.28
CA ALA A 61 -0.43 -12.78 8.71
C ALA A 61 -1.43 -11.62 8.82
N LEU A 62 -1.02 -10.48 9.39
CA LEU A 62 -1.86 -9.28 9.49
C LEU A 62 -2.23 -8.73 8.11
N PHE A 63 -1.27 -8.57 7.21
CA PHE A 63 -1.48 -7.95 5.91
C PHE A 63 -2.32 -8.85 5.00
N THR A 64 -2.11 -10.16 5.04
CA THR A 64 -2.99 -11.14 4.36
C THR A 64 -4.40 -11.09 4.93
N GLY A 65 -4.57 -11.10 6.26
CA GLY A 65 -5.89 -11.00 6.87
C GLY A 65 -6.63 -9.70 6.56
N ARG A 66 -5.91 -8.60 6.31
CA ARG A 66 -6.46 -7.30 5.89
C ARG A 66 -6.81 -7.24 4.40
N GLY A 67 -6.33 -8.18 3.60
CA GLY A 67 -6.48 -8.16 2.14
C GLY A 67 -5.51 -7.18 1.44
N TRP A 68 -4.35 -6.91 2.04
CA TRP A 68 -3.29 -6.05 1.47
C TRP A 68 -2.27 -6.82 0.64
N THR A 69 -2.50 -8.11 0.43
CA THR A 69 -1.64 -9.00 -0.35
C THR A 69 -2.46 -9.62 -1.47
N ASP A 70 -1.77 -10.13 -2.48
CA ASP A 70 -2.37 -10.94 -3.56
C ASP A 70 -2.57 -12.42 -3.14
N GLY A 71 -2.32 -12.74 -1.87
CA GLY A 71 -2.31 -14.10 -1.33
C GLY A 71 -0.91 -14.68 -1.15
N LEU A 72 0.14 -14.05 -1.69
CA LEU A 72 1.53 -14.41 -1.44
C LEU A 72 2.11 -13.63 -0.25
N PRO A 73 3.17 -14.15 0.39
CA PRO A 73 3.94 -13.38 1.37
C PRO A 73 4.53 -12.12 0.76
N ILE A 74 4.57 -11.05 1.55
CA ILE A 74 5.17 -9.76 1.20
C ILE A 74 6.52 -9.58 1.88
N VAL A 75 7.35 -8.70 1.31
CA VAL A 75 8.50 -8.13 2.04
C VAL A 75 7.98 -7.00 2.93
N PRO A 76 8.11 -7.05 4.27
CA PRO A 76 7.57 -6.01 5.13
C PRO A 76 8.10 -4.62 4.75
N PRO A 77 7.21 -3.61 4.55
CA PRO A 77 7.59 -2.26 4.18
C PRO A 77 8.16 -1.51 5.38
N THR A 78 9.29 -1.97 5.90
CA THR A 78 9.97 -1.35 7.03
C THR A 78 10.45 0.05 6.67
N LEU A 79 10.51 0.95 7.65
CA LEU A 79 10.98 2.34 7.45
C LEU A 79 12.24 2.40 6.58
N GLY A 80 13.31 1.71 6.95
CA GLY A 80 14.57 1.73 6.19
C GLY A 80 14.49 1.19 4.75
N ARG A 81 13.57 0.25 4.46
CA ARG A 81 13.36 -0.24 3.08
C ARG A 81 12.61 0.80 2.25
N VAL A 82 11.61 1.43 2.84
CA VAL A 82 10.83 2.49 2.18
C VAL A 82 11.71 3.72 1.95
N ASP A 83 12.47 4.15 2.95
CA ASP A 83 13.43 5.25 2.83
C ASP A 83 14.48 4.94 1.75
N GLY A 84 14.96 3.68 1.67
CA GLY A 84 15.88 3.23 0.63
C GLY A 84 15.30 3.30 -0.80
N MET A 85 13.99 3.04 -0.97
CA MET A 85 13.32 3.26 -2.26
C MET A 85 13.28 4.74 -2.62
N ILE A 86 12.88 5.59 -1.67
CA ILE A 86 12.72 7.03 -1.91
C ILE A 86 14.08 7.68 -2.21
N ALA A 87 15.14 7.27 -1.51
CA ALA A 87 16.48 7.84 -1.65
C ALA A 87 17.05 7.78 -3.08
N VAL A 88 16.65 6.79 -3.89
CA VAL A 88 17.16 6.64 -5.27
C VAL A 88 16.43 7.52 -6.29
N THR A 89 15.36 8.22 -5.90
CA THR A 89 14.52 9.01 -6.82
C THR A 89 14.85 10.50 -6.80
N GLY A 90 15.45 10.98 -5.71
CA GLY A 90 15.65 12.42 -5.46
C GLY A 90 14.37 13.20 -5.13
N GLN A 91 13.23 12.51 -4.94
CA GLN A 91 11.93 13.11 -4.61
C GLN A 91 11.65 13.06 -3.11
N THR A 92 10.63 13.81 -2.64
CA THR A 92 10.22 13.77 -1.24
C THR A 92 9.12 12.73 -1.01
N ALA A 93 9.02 12.23 0.23
CA ALA A 93 8.08 11.18 0.61
C ALA A 93 6.60 11.60 0.44
N ASP A 94 6.31 12.88 0.63
CA ASP A 94 4.99 13.51 0.59
C ASP A 94 4.58 14.02 -0.79
N GLU A 95 5.49 14.00 -1.78
CA GLU A 95 5.18 14.36 -3.16
C GLU A 95 4.06 13.46 -3.71
N VAL A 96 3.06 14.08 -4.35
CA VAL A 96 1.85 13.42 -4.85
C VAL A 96 1.95 13.25 -6.36
N LEU A 97 1.88 12.01 -6.83
CA LEU A 97 1.78 11.71 -8.27
C LEU A 97 0.38 11.97 -8.83
N GLY A 98 -0.66 11.75 -8.01
CA GLY A 98 -2.06 11.95 -8.39
C GLY A 98 -3.03 11.07 -7.60
N GLU A 99 -4.28 11.01 -8.05
CA GLU A 99 -5.31 10.15 -7.47
C GLU A 99 -5.53 8.90 -8.33
N VAL A 100 -5.43 7.72 -7.72
CA VAL A 100 -5.55 6.42 -8.39
C VAL A 100 -7.00 5.95 -8.36
N GLU A 101 -7.58 5.75 -9.55
CA GLU A 101 -8.91 5.14 -9.73
C GLU A 101 -8.91 3.64 -9.34
N PRO A 102 -10.06 3.06 -8.91
CA PRO A 102 -11.43 3.62 -8.92
C PRO A 102 -11.83 4.29 -7.60
N LEU A 103 -11.02 4.15 -6.56
CA LEU A 103 -11.34 4.68 -5.22
C LEU A 103 -10.68 6.04 -4.96
N ARG A 104 -9.94 6.59 -5.93
CA ARG A 104 -9.32 7.92 -5.87
C ARG A 104 -8.41 8.08 -4.65
N GLY A 105 -7.58 7.07 -4.40
CA GLY A 105 -6.55 7.12 -3.36
C GLY A 105 -5.38 7.97 -3.83
N VAL A 106 -4.88 8.87 -2.97
CA VAL A 106 -3.73 9.72 -3.24
C VAL A 106 -2.46 8.87 -3.26
N ALA A 107 -1.78 8.83 -4.40
CA ALA A 107 -0.51 8.15 -4.57
C ALA A 107 0.64 9.10 -4.26
N THR A 108 1.09 9.12 -2.99
CA THR A 108 2.36 9.76 -2.63
C THR A 108 3.54 8.84 -2.95
N ILE A 109 4.74 9.40 -3.10
CA ILE A 109 5.97 8.61 -3.29
C ILE A 109 6.14 7.59 -2.16
N GLU A 110 5.89 7.94 -0.90
CA GLU A 110 5.96 6.99 0.23
C GLU A 110 4.97 5.84 0.09
N LYS A 111 3.73 6.11 -0.33
CA LYS A 111 2.71 5.07 -0.51
C LYS A 111 3.07 4.12 -1.65
N VAL A 112 3.58 4.67 -2.75
CA VAL A 112 4.06 3.86 -3.87
C VAL A 112 5.29 3.05 -3.46
N ALA A 113 6.22 3.63 -2.71
CA ALA A 113 7.40 2.96 -2.18
C ALA A 113 7.03 1.81 -1.23
N ALA A 114 6.10 2.02 -0.30
CA ALA A 114 5.62 0.96 0.60
C ALA A 114 5.05 -0.24 -0.17
N ASN A 115 4.20 0.02 -1.16
CA ASN A 115 3.63 -1.04 -2.01
C ASN A 115 4.71 -1.72 -2.89
N ALA A 116 5.66 -0.96 -3.42
CA ALA A 116 6.78 -1.51 -4.20
C ALA A 116 7.69 -2.41 -3.33
N VAL A 117 7.99 -2.00 -2.09
CA VAL A 117 8.70 -2.86 -1.14
C VAL A 117 7.92 -4.13 -0.88
N MET A 118 6.61 -4.04 -0.59
CA MET A 118 5.77 -5.22 -0.37
C MET A 118 5.84 -6.22 -1.53
N ALA A 119 5.87 -5.74 -2.76
CA ALA A 119 6.01 -6.53 -3.97
C ALA A 119 7.43 -7.07 -4.23
N GLY A 120 8.41 -6.77 -3.37
CA GLY A 120 9.80 -7.21 -3.53
C GLY A 120 10.58 -6.43 -4.59
N CYS A 121 10.13 -5.23 -4.96
CA CYS A 121 10.86 -4.36 -5.88
C CYS A 121 12.24 -4.01 -5.30
N ARG A 122 13.25 -3.89 -6.18
CA ARG A 122 14.59 -3.42 -5.79
C ARG A 122 14.69 -1.89 -5.99
N PRO A 123 15.44 -1.16 -5.14
CA PRO A 123 15.50 0.31 -5.22
C PRO A 123 15.84 0.83 -6.60
N GLU A 124 16.81 0.23 -7.29
CA GLU A 124 17.25 0.63 -8.62
C GLU A 124 16.15 0.56 -9.69
N HIS A 125 15.07 -0.19 -9.47
CA HIS A 125 13.92 -0.26 -10.38
C HIS A 125 12.79 0.69 -10.00
N PHE A 126 12.82 1.26 -8.80
CA PHE A 126 11.73 2.10 -8.28
C PHE A 126 11.41 3.32 -9.16
N PRO A 127 12.38 4.03 -9.77
CA PRO A 127 12.07 5.12 -10.71
C PRO A 127 11.20 4.68 -11.89
N VAL A 128 11.35 3.43 -12.36
CA VAL A 128 10.50 2.87 -13.43
C VAL A 128 9.06 2.67 -12.95
N VAL A 129 8.89 2.22 -11.71
CA VAL A 129 7.56 2.07 -11.08
C VAL A 129 6.86 3.43 -10.98
N LEU A 130 7.57 4.47 -10.55
CA LEU A 130 7.04 5.83 -10.50
C LEU A 130 6.63 6.34 -11.88
N ALA A 131 7.49 6.17 -12.89
CA ALA A 131 7.19 6.56 -14.26
C ALA A 131 5.97 5.81 -14.82
N ALA A 132 5.83 4.52 -14.54
CA ALA A 132 4.68 3.72 -14.94
C ALA A 132 3.38 4.23 -14.30
N ILE A 133 3.41 4.52 -13.00
CA ILE A 133 2.25 5.07 -12.30
C ILE A 133 1.90 6.46 -12.84
N GLY A 134 2.89 7.33 -13.05
CA GLY A 134 2.67 8.64 -13.67
C GLY A 134 2.01 8.53 -15.04
N ALA A 135 2.50 7.63 -15.90
CA ALA A 135 1.91 7.38 -17.21
C ALA A 135 0.47 6.84 -17.12
N MET A 136 0.17 5.98 -16.15
CA MET A 136 -1.18 5.47 -15.92
C MET A 136 -2.15 6.54 -15.39
N LEU A 137 -1.63 7.57 -14.72
CA LEU A 137 -2.42 8.69 -14.19
C LEU A 137 -2.73 9.75 -15.26
N GLU A 138 -2.04 9.72 -16.41
CA GLU A 138 -2.35 10.63 -17.51
C GLU A 138 -3.78 10.42 -18.03
N PRO A 139 -4.57 11.49 -18.27
CA PRO A 139 -5.95 11.38 -18.73
C PRO A 139 -6.10 10.54 -20.00
N ALA A 140 -5.10 10.57 -20.89
CA ALA A 140 -5.08 9.79 -22.13
C ALA A 140 -5.06 8.27 -21.89
N PHE A 141 -4.51 7.79 -20.77
CA PHE A 141 -4.55 6.37 -20.40
C PHE A 141 -5.96 5.91 -20.01
N ASN A 142 -6.82 6.84 -19.56
CA ASN A 142 -8.20 6.57 -19.15
C ASN A 142 -8.30 5.40 -18.16
N MET A 143 -7.60 5.50 -17.02
CA MET A 143 -7.50 4.44 -16.00
C MET A 143 -8.86 3.85 -15.61
N ARG A 144 -9.88 4.71 -15.44
CA ARG A 144 -11.23 4.26 -15.10
C ARG A 144 -11.84 3.39 -16.19
N GLY A 145 -11.65 3.74 -17.46
CA GLY A 145 -12.15 2.95 -18.59
C GLY A 145 -11.51 1.57 -18.67
N VAL A 146 -10.18 1.48 -18.50
CA VAL A 146 -9.45 0.21 -18.62
C VAL A 146 -9.67 -0.74 -17.42
N GLN A 147 -10.06 -0.22 -16.26
CA GLN A 147 -10.33 -1.03 -15.06
C GLN A 147 -11.74 -1.62 -15.00
N THR A 148 -12.65 -1.21 -15.88
CA THR A 148 -14.06 -1.65 -15.86
C THR A 148 -14.32 -2.59 -17.03
N THR A 149 -14.50 -3.88 -16.76
CA THR A 149 -14.96 -4.91 -17.73
C THR A 149 -16.27 -5.52 -17.28
#